data_AF-A0A852UU02-F1
#
_entry.id   AF-A0A852UU02-F1
#
_cell.length_a   1.000
_cell.length_b   1.000
_cell.length_c   1.000
_cell.angle_alpha   90.00
_cell.angle_beta   90.00
_cell.angle_gamma   90.00
#
_symmetry.space_group_name_H-M   'P 1'
#
loop_
_entity.id
_entity.type
_entity.pdbx_description
1 polymer ?
#
loop_
_entity_poly.entity_id
_entity_poly.type
_entity_poly.pdbx_seq_one_letter_code
_entity_poly.pdbx_strand_id
1 'polypeptide(L)'
;MKEKEYKIIIVILLAIIMLVPVYFQIAYKPRNSIELYRAIQFSEDYREAQKLSLKGYEKDFSKEIYEKIVNSSTSPNSVNQFTVLRYDGESYIIETTPGRTKLEILRVVKLPEELKDYLSELTR
;
A
#
# COMPACT_ATOMS: atom_id res chain seq x y z
N MET A 1 32.46 22.55 -31.18
CA MET A 1 31.38 23.06 -30.30
C MET A 1 30.21 22.08 -30.22
N LYS A 2 29.65 21.66 -31.37
CA LYS A 2 28.52 20.70 -31.45
C LYS A 2 28.72 19.35 -30.74
N GLU A 3 29.89 18.71 -30.84
CA GLU A 3 30.09 17.37 -30.23
C GLU A 3 30.01 17.34 -28.70
N LYS A 4 30.47 18.41 -28.03
CA LYS A 4 30.37 18.51 -26.56
C LYS A 4 28.92 18.71 -26.12
N GLU A 5 28.15 19.49 -26.88
CA GLU A 5 26.72 19.68 -26.65
C GLU A 5 25.94 18.39 -26.87
N TYR A 6 26.23 17.63 -27.93
CA TYR A 6 25.62 16.30 -28.14
C TYR A 6 25.93 15.32 -27.02
N LYS A 7 27.18 15.29 -26.53
CA LYS A 7 27.55 14.43 -25.38
C LYS A 7 26.79 14.81 -24.11
N ILE A 8 26.63 16.10 -23.83
CA ILE A 8 25.84 16.57 -22.67
C ILE A 8 24.36 16.17 -22.83
N ILE A 9 23.78 16.34 -24.01
CA ILE A 9 22.39 15.96 -24.29
C ILE A 9 22.20 14.45 -24.09
N ILE A 10 23.12 13.61 -24.60
CA ILE A 10 23.05 12.16 -24.46
C ILE A 10 23.13 11.75 -22.98
N VAL A 11 24.01 12.37 -22.20
CA VAL A 11 24.13 12.09 -20.75
C VAL A 11 22.84 12.47 -20.00
N ILE A 12 22.24 13.61 -20.34
CA ILE A 12 20.95 14.03 -19.74
C ILE A 12 19.85 13.03 -20.13
N LEU A 13 19.79 12.59 -21.39
CA LEU A 13 18.79 11.64 -21.85
C LEU A 13 18.92 10.28 -21.13
N LEU A 14 20.15 9.79 -20.97
CA LEU A 14 20.45 8.56 -20.22
C LEU A 14 20.07 8.70 -18.74
N ALA A 15 20.33 9.86 -18.13
CA ALA A 15 19.92 10.13 -16.76
C ALA A 15 18.39 10.11 -16.60
N ILE A 16 17.64 10.72 -17.54
CA ILE A 16 16.17 10.70 -17.53
C ILE A 16 15.65 9.27 -17.65
N ILE A 17 16.18 8.48 -18.60
CA ILE A 17 15.76 7.09 -18.81
C ILE A 17 15.96 6.24 -17.54
N MET A 18 17.02 6.49 -16.77
CA MET A 18 17.25 5.78 -15.51
C MET A 18 16.41 6.31 -14.34
N LEU A 19 16.17 7.63 -14.26
CA LEU A 19 15.47 8.23 -13.13
C LEU A 19 13.95 8.07 -13.21
N VAL A 20 13.39 8.05 -14.42
CA VAL A 20 11.93 7.97 -14.61
C VAL A 20 11.34 6.68 -14.01
N PRO A 21 11.86 5.47 -14.28
CA PRO A 21 11.32 4.25 -13.68
C PRO A 21 11.43 4.23 -12.15
N VAL A 22 12.55 4.74 -11.61
CA VAL A 22 12.76 4.84 -10.15
C VAL A 22 11.75 5.80 -9.53
N TYR A 23 11.50 6.95 -10.18
CA TYR A 23 10.48 7.89 -9.76
C TYR A 23 9.09 7.25 -9.78
N PHE A 24 8.74 6.53 -10.86
CA PHE A 24 7.45 5.84 -10.95
C PHE A 24 7.25 4.81 -9.84
N GLN A 25 8.28 4.04 -9.48
CA GLN A 25 8.19 3.06 -8.40
C GLN A 25 7.98 3.69 -7.02
N ILE A 26 8.51 4.89 -6.78
CA ILE A 26 8.42 5.57 -5.50
C ILE A 26 7.14 6.41 -5.40
N ALA A 27 6.76 7.09 -6.48
CA ALA A 27 5.64 8.01 -6.49
C ALA A 27 4.28 7.31 -6.57
N TYR A 28 4.19 6.14 -7.21
CA TYR A 28 2.92 5.45 -7.44
C TYR A 28 2.61 4.33 -6.45
N LYS A 29 3.52 4.02 -5.52
CA LYS A 29 3.23 3.07 -4.44
C LYS A 29 2.51 3.79 -3.30
N PRO A 30 1.30 3.35 -2.92
CA PRO A 30 0.57 3.96 -1.83
C PRO A 30 1.32 3.80 -0.52
N ARG A 31 1.38 4.87 0.28
CA ARG A 31 2.20 4.94 1.50
C ARG A 31 1.40 4.75 2.78
N ASN A 32 0.09 4.81 2.69
CA ASN A 32 -0.84 4.67 3.82
C ASN A 32 -2.17 4.08 3.33
N SER A 33 -3.05 3.73 4.27
CA SER A 33 -4.34 3.10 3.97
C SER A 33 -5.25 3.94 3.07
N ILE A 34 -5.21 5.27 3.17
CA ILE A 34 -6.03 6.17 2.34
C ILE A 34 -5.53 6.19 0.90
N GLU A 35 -4.22 6.30 0.70
CA GLU A 35 -3.62 6.22 -0.63
C GLU A 35 -3.85 4.86 -1.26
N LEU A 36 -3.75 3.77 -0.48
CA LEU A 36 -4.02 2.41 -0.96
C LEU A 36 -5.47 2.27 -1.39
N TYR A 37 -6.42 2.71 -0.57
CA TYR A 37 -7.83 2.69 -0.92
C TYR A 37 -8.11 3.46 -2.21
N ARG A 38 -7.57 4.69 -2.34
CA ARG A 38 -7.73 5.50 -3.56
C ARG A 38 -7.11 4.83 -4.78
N ALA A 39 -5.91 4.27 -4.65
CA ALA A 39 -5.25 3.56 -5.74
C ALA A 39 -6.08 2.37 -6.24
N ILE A 40 -6.74 1.63 -5.34
CA ILE A 40 -7.66 0.55 -5.71
C ILE A 40 -8.94 1.11 -6.33
N GLN A 41 -9.53 2.14 -5.73
CA GLN A 41 -10.80 2.72 -6.18
C GLN A 41 -10.72 3.31 -7.60
N PHE A 42 -9.56 3.90 -7.94
CA PHE A 42 -9.34 4.59 -9.22
C PHE A 42 -8.50 3.79 -10.22
N SER A 43 -8.18 2.52 -9.96
CA SER A 43 -7.48 1.69 -10.93
C SER A 43 -8.37 1.38 -12.14
N GLU A 44 -7.78 1.26 -13.32
CA GLU A 44 -8.48 0.98 -14.56
C GLU A 44 -9.07 -0.44 -14.58
N ASP A 45 -8.33 -1.42 -14.03
CA ASP A 45 -8.78 -2.80 -13.94
C ASP A 45 -8.20 -3.55 -12.73
N TYR A 46 -8.73 -4.76 -12.51
CA TYR A 46 -8.28 -5.65 -11.43
C TYR A 46 -6.78 -5.98 -11.53
N ARG A 47 -6.21 -6.11 -12.74
CA ARG A 47 -4.79 -6.44 -12.90
C ARG A 47 -3.91 -5.29 -12.47
N GLU A 48 -4.33 -4.06 -12.70
CA GLU A 48 -3.65 -2.88 -12.18
C GLU A 48 -3.70 -2.84 -10.66
N ALA A 49 -4.89 -2.99 -10.06
CA ALA A 49 -5.03 -3.03 -8.61
C ALA A 49 -4.24 -4.19 -7.97
N GLN A 50 -4.18 -5.35 -8.61
CA GLN A 50 -3.43 -6.52 -8.10
C GLN A 50 -1.92 -6.24 -7.99
N LYS A 51 -1.36 -5.35 -8.82
CA LYS A 51 0.06 -4.92 -8.71
C LYS A 51 0.38 -4.18 -7.41
N LEU A 52 -0.62 -3.72 -6.67
CA LEU A 52 -0.46 -3.12 -5.34
C LEU A 52 -0.18 -4.19 -4.27
N SER A 53 -0.44 -5.45 -4.56
CA SER A 53 -0.12 -6.57 -3.66
C SER A 53 1.38 -6.77 -3.54
N LEU A 54 1.82 -7.21 -2.36
CA LEU A 54 3.20 -7.67 -2.20
C LEU A 54 3.41 -8.93 -3.06
N LYS A 55 4.59 -9.06 -3.67
CA LYS A 55 4.94 -10.22 -4.49
C LYS A 55 4.77 -11.51 -3.68
N GLY A 56 3.95 -12.45 -4.17
CA GLY A 56 3.60 -13.70 -3.48
C GLY A 56 2.25 -13.66 -2.75
N TYR A 57 1.65 -12.49 -2.56
CA TYR A 57 0.37 -12.27 -1.86
C TYR A 57 -0.78 -11.90 -2.82
N GLU A 58 -0.57 -12.00 -4.13
CA GLU A 58 -1.55 -11.58 -5.14
C GLU A 58 -2.87 -12.37 -5.10
N LYS A 59 -2.87 -13.53 -4.45
CA LYS A 59 -4.05 -14.39 -4.26
C LYS A 59 -4.98 -13.89 -3.16
N ASP A 60 -4.45 -13.15 -2.18
CA ASP A 60 -5.22 -12.66 -1.04
C ASP A 60 -6.10 -11.46 -1.41
N PHE A 61 -5.73 -10.76 -2.49
CA PHE A 61 -6.52 -9.70 -3.08
C PHE A 61 -7.29 -10.21 -4.30
N SER A 62 -8.46 -10.82 -4.06
CA SER A 62 -9.27 -11.43 -5.12
C SER A 62 -10.06 -10.41 -5.96
N LYS A 63 -10.50 -10.84 -7.16
CA LYS A 63 -11.35 -10.02 -8.04
C LYS A 63 -12.68 -9.63 -7.37
N GLU A 64 -13.24 -10.52 -6.55
CA GLU A 64 -14.47 -10.23 -5.80
C GLU A 64 -14.26 -9.10 -4.79
N ILE A 65 -13.14 -9.10 -4.07
CA ILE A 65 -12.78 -8.01 -3.13
C ILE A 65 -12.59 -6.71 -3.89
N TYR A 66 -11.87 -6.75 -5.01
CA TYR A 66 -11.69 -5.60 -5.88
C TYR A 66 -13.02 -4.99 -6.34
N GLU A 67 -13.91 -5.82 -6.87
CA GLU A 67 -15.23 -5.38 -7.35
C GLU A 67 -16.07 -4.80 -6.20
N LYS A 68 -15.99 -5.34 -4.99
CA LYS A 68 -16.65 -4.74 -3.81
C LYS A 68 -16.14 -3.35 -3.50
N ILE A 69 -14.83 -3.10 -3.62
CA ILE A 69 -14.22 -1.79 -3.33
C ILE A 69 -14.54 -0.76 -4.41
N VAL A 70 -14.54 -1.16 -5.69
CA VAL A 70 -14.74 -0.25 -6.83
C VAL A 70 -16.21 -0.01 -7.14
N ASN A 71 -17.05 -1.05 -7.06
CA ASN A 71 -18.47 -0.96 -7.43
C ASN A 71 -19.38 -0.59 -6.26
N SER A 72 -18.85 -0.39 -5.04
CA SER A 72 -19.66 0.06 -3.92
C SER A 72 -20.26 1.43 -4.25
N SER A 73 -21.58 1.50 -4.34
CA SER A 73 -22.33 2.74 -4.57
C SER A 73 -22.13 3.78 -3.47
N THR A 74 -21.54 3.36 -2.34
CA THR A 74 -21.18 4.18 -1.20
C THR A 74 -19.73 3.93 -0.82
N SER A 75 -18.98 5.00 -0.57
CA SER A 75 -17.65 4.95 0.04
C SER A 75 -17.67 4.17 1.37
N PRO A 76 -16.55 3.56 1.78
CA PRO A 76 -16.48 2.89 3.07
C PRO A 76 -16.78 3.88 4.20
N ASN A 77 -17.50 3.42 5.22
CA ASN A 77 -17.82 4.23 6.40
C ASN A 77 -16.55 4.71 7.13
N SER A 78 -15.45 3.95 7.03
CA SER A 78 -14.14 4.33 7.56
C SER A 78 -13.02 3.59 6.84
N VAL A 79 -11.84 4.21 6.76
CA VAL A 79 -10.59 3.58 6.33
C VAL A 79 -9.57 3.78 7.44
N ASN A 80 -9.24 2.72 8.14
CA ASN A 80 -8.37 2.76 9.32
C ASN A 80 -7.02 2.11 9.00
N GLN A 81 -5.99 2.43 9.80
CA GLN A 81 -4.67 1.82 9.66
C GLN A 81 -4.23 1.24 10.99
N PHE A 82 -3.94 -0.06 10.99
CA PHE A 82 -3.60 -0.80 12.20
C PHE A 82 -2.18 -1.38 12.12
N THR A 83 -1.51 -1.43 13.26
CA THR A 83 -0.29 -2.21 13.48
C THR A 83 -0.60 -3.26 14.55
N VAL A 84 -0.34 -4.52 14.24
CA VAL A 84 -0.51 -5.63 15.19
C VAL A 84 0.87 -5.96 15.75
N LEU A 85 1.02 -5.87 17.07
CA LEU A 85 2.22 -6.29 17.80
C LEU A 85 1.91 -7.59 18.54
N ARG A 86 2.74 -8.62 18.36
CA ARG A 86 2.57 -9.91 19.03
C ARG A 86 3.80 -10.22 19.87
N TYR A 87 3.53 -10.64 21.10
CA TYR A 87 4.50 -11.09 22.08
C TYR A 87 4.12 -12.51 22.53
N ASP A 88 5.02 -13.18 23.24
CA ASP A 88 4.71 -14.46 23.86
C ASP A 88 3.57 -14.28 24.88
N GLY A 89 2.40 -14.84 24.56
CA GLY A 89 1.19 -14.75 25.39
C GLY A 89 0.36 -13.47 25.25
N GLU A 90 0.78 -12.45 24.51
CA GLU A 90 0.09 -11.15 24.46
C GLU A 90 0.06 -10.54 23.06
N SER A 91 -1.01 -9.84 22.71
CA SER A 91 -1.10 -9.15 21.41
C SER A 91 -1.79 -7.81 21.56
N TYR A 92 -1.32 -6.83 20.80
CA TYR A 92 -1.80 -5.45 20.84
C TYR A 92 -2.13 -4.98 19.43
N ILE A 93 -3.26 -4.29 19.29
CA ILE A 93 -3.61 -3.54 18.08
C ILE A 93 -3.38 -2.07 18.37
N ILE A 94 -2.53 -1.44 17.57
CA ILE A 94 -2.31 0.00 17.56
C ILE A 94 -3.04 0.54 16.34
N GLU A 95 -4.07 1.33 16.58
CA GLU A 95 -4.70 2.15 15.54
C GLU A 95 -3.89 3.43 15.37
N THR A 96 -3.60 3.75 14.11
CA THR A 96 -2.84 4.93 13.73
C THR A 96 -3.61 5.80 12.76
N THR A 97 -3.28 7.09 12.71
CA THR A 97 -3.90 8.05 11.78
C THR A 97 -3.81 7.54 10.34
N PRO A 98 -4.95 7.30 9.66
CA PRO A 98 -4.95 6.96 8.24
C PRO A 98 -4.59 8.21 7.42
N GLY A 99 -3.83 8.05 6.32
CA GLY A 99 -3.57 9.16 5.38
C GLY A 99 -2.42 10.11 5.73
N ARG A 100 -1.71 9.92 6.84
CA ARG A 100 -0.53 10.74 7.18
C ARG A 100 0.77 10.04 6.81
N THR A 101 1.77 10.83 6.40
CA THR A 101 3.13 10.32 6.11
C THR A 101 3.86 9.87 7.38
N LYS A 102 3.53 10.46 8.52
CA LYS A 102 3.99 10.05 9.85
C LYS A 102 2.80 9.47 10.61
N LEU A 103 2.96 8.26 11.12
CA LEU A 103 1.91 7.59 11.89
C LEU A 103 1.84 8.20 13.28
N GLU A 104 0.64 8.62 13.67
CA GLU A 104 0.34 9.04 15.04
C GLU A 104 -0.59 8.01 15.66
N ILE A 105 -0.34 7.66 16.93
CA ILE A 105 -1.14 6.69 17.66
C ILE A 105 -2.49 7.33 18.00
N LEU A 106 -3.57 6.72 17.54
CA LEU A 106 -4.94 7.10 17.92
C LEU A 106 -5.41 6.33 19.15
N ARG A 107 -5.11 5.03 19.17
CA ARG A 107 -5.60 4.11 20.21
C ARG A 107 -4.76 2.84 20.26
N VAL A 108 -4.63 2.27 21.45
CA VAL A 108 -3.98 0.97 21.69
C VAL A 108 -4.94 0.07 22.46
N VAL A 109 -5.12 -1.16 21.98
CA VAL A 109 -6.01 -2.15 22.60
C VAL A 109 -5.26 -3.47 22.74
N LYS A 110 -5.33 -4.08 23.93
CA LYS A 110 -4.91 -5.47 24.14
C LYS A 110 -5.95 -6.40 23.54
N LEU A 111 -5.51 -7.32 22.69
CA LEU A 111 -6.38 -8.30 22.06
C LEU A 111 -6.91 -9.28 23.11
N PRO A 112 -8.24 -9.54 23.14
CA PRO A 112 -8.82 -10.62 23.91
C PRO A 112 -8.18 -11.96 23.53
N GLU A 113 -8.12 -12.88 24.50
CA GLU A 113 -7.54 -14.20 24.25
C GLU A 113 -8.26 -14.96 23.14
N GLU A 114 -9.59 -14.77 23.01
CA GLU A 114 -10.40 -15.47 22.01
C GLU A 114 -10.03 -15.11 20.57
N LEU A 115 -9.40 -13.94 20.35
CA LEU A 115 -9.00 -13.48 19.01
C LEU A 115 -7.53 -13.82 18.67
N LYS A 116 -6.79 -14.43 19.61
CA LYS A 116 -5.39 -14.83 19.38
C LYS A 116 -5.26 -15.89 18.29
N ASP A 117 -6.16 -16.88 18.30
CA ASP A 117 -6.10 -17.99 17.35
C ASP A 117 -6.42 -17.53 15.92
N TYR A 118 -7.45 -16.71 15.76
CA TYR A 118 -7.83 -16.14 14.46
C TYR A 118 -6.71 -15.32 13.81
N LEU A 119 -5.99 -14.52 14.60
CA LEU A 119 -4.87 -13.73 14.10
C LEU A 119 -3.64 -14.59 13.80
N SER A 120 -3.46 -15.72 14.49
CA SER A 120 -2.34 -16.64 14.23
C SER A 120 -2.44 -17.26 12.84
N GLU A 121 -3.66 -17.54 12.36
CA GLU A 121 -3.93 -18.05 11.01
C GLU A 121 -3.64 -17.02 9.90
N LEU A 122 -3.85 -15.73 10.17
CA LEU A 122 -3.62 -14.63 9.20
C LEU A 122 -2.14 -14.38 8.84
N THR A 123 -1.20 -15.12 9.43
CA THR A 123 0.25 -14.90 9.31
C THR A 123 1.06 -16.17 9.05
N ARG A 124 0.39 -17.30 8.79
CA ARG A 124 1.02 -18.53 8.29
C ARG A 124 0.90 -18.61 6.78
#